data_AF-Q5ZGA4-F1
#
_entry.id   AF-Q5ZGA4-F1
#
_cell.length_a   1.000
_cell.length_b   1.000
_cell.length_c   1.000
_cell.angle_alpha   90.00
_cell.angle_beta   90.00
_cell.angle_gamma   90.00
#
_symmetry.space_group_name_H-M   'P 1'
#
loop_
_entity.id
_entity.type
_entity.pdbx_description
1 polymer ?
#
loop_
_entity_poly.entity_id
_entity_poly.type
_entity_poly.pdbx_seq_one_letter_code
_entity_poly.pdbx_strand_id
1 'polypeptide(L)'
;KDEYSQYKDYDLKQDFLPSGTVTGISRDYLYFTTLAEAQERMYDYLAQRDNVSAKELKNEATQKFYRDLAAKEIENGGYKITTTIDQKIHSAMQSAVADYGYLLDDGTGRVEVGNVLMDNQTGAILGFVGGRNYQENQNNHAFDTKRSPASTTKPLLAYGIAIDQGLMGSETILSNYPTNFANGNPIMYANSKGTGMMTLGEALNYSWNIPAYWTYSLLRENGVDVKGYMEKMGYEIPEYGIESLPMGGGIEVTVAQHTNGYQTLANNGVYHQKHVISKIEAADGRVVYEYQDKPVQVYSKATATIMQGLLREVLSSRVTTTFKSNLTSLNPTLANADWIGKTGTTNQDENMWLMLSTPRLTLGGWIGHDDNHSLSRRAGYSNNSNYMAHLVNAIQQASPSIWGNERFALDPSVVKSEVLKSTGQKPGKVSVEGKEVEVTGST
;
A
#
# COMPACT_ATOMS: atom_id res chain seq x y z
N LYS A 1 -72.18 -0.16 -12.78
CA LYS A 1 -72.29 -0.44 -14.24
C LYS A 1 -71.66 0.68 -15.06
N ASP A 2 -71.89 1.94 -14.69
CA ASP A 2 -71.38 3.09 -15.44
C ASP A 2 -69.85 3.26 -15.35
N GLU A 3 -69.24 3.05 -14.18
CA GLU A 3 -67.76 3.06 -14.04
C GLU A 3 -67.08 1.95 -14.85
N TYR A 4 -67.67 0.75 -14.89
CA TYR A 4 -67.14 -0.36 -15.69
C TYR A 4 -67.12 -0.02 -17.18
N SER A 5 -68.18 0.60 -17.69
CA SER A 5 -68.24 1.07 -19.08
C SER A 5 -67.24 2.20 -19.36
N GLN A 6 -66.90 3.00 -18.36
CA GLN A 6 -65.99 4.14 -18.49
C GLN A 6 -64.50 3.71 -18.57
N TYR A 7 -64.13 2.63 -17.88
CA TYR A 7 -62.73 2.17 -17.82
C TYR A 7 -62.42 0.92 -18.66
N LYS A 8 -63.45 0.23 -19.18
CA LYS A 8 -63.27 -0.96 -20.04
C LYS A 8 -62.37 -0.71 -21.25
N ASP A 9 -62.56 0.44 -21.90
CA ASP A 9 -61.86 0.79 -23.14
C ASP A 9 -60.67 1.74 -22.90
N TYR A 10 -60.31 1.96 -21.63
CA TYR A 10 -59.20 2.83 -21.24
C TYR A 10 -57.85 2.10 -21.42
N ASP A 11 -57.00 2.60 -22.31
CA ASP A 11 -55.68 2.02 -22.55
C ASP A 11 -54.71 2.42 -21.44
N LEU A 12 -54.60 1.56 -20.42
CA LEU A 12 -53.65 1.77 -19.31
C LEU A 12 -52.20 1.96 -19.79
N LYS A 13 -51.81 1.52 -20.99
CA LYS A 13 -50.44 1.68 -21.52
C LYS A 13 -50.04 3.15 -21.72
N GLN A 14 -51.01 4.03 -21.95
CA GLN A 14 -50.77 5.46 -22.18
C GLN A 14 -50.33 6.21 -20.91
N ASP A 15 -50.60 5.63 -19.73
CA ASP A 15 -50.22 6.21 -18.43
C ASP A 15 -48.83 5.76 -17.98
N PHE A 16 -48.27 4.72 -18.62
CA PHE A 16 -46.89 4.33 -18.35
C PHE A 16 -45.93 5.29 -19.05
N LEU A 17 -44.90 5.71 -18.32
CA LEU A 17 -43.76 6.40 -18.93
C LEU A 17 -43.22 5.53 -20.08
N PRO A 18 -42.83 6.12 -21.23
CA PRO A 18 -42.15 5.38 -22.28
C PRO A 18 -40.96 4.64 -21.67
N SER A 19 -40.73 3.40 -22.11
CA SER A 19 -39.56 2.62 -21.68
C SER A 19 -38.31 3.47 -21.86
N GLY A 20 -37.78 4.00 -20.76
CA GLY A 20 -36.53 4.72 -20.78
C GLY A 20 -35.45 3.79 -21.34
N THR A 21 -34.48 4.34 -22.05
CA THR A 21 -33.24 3.61 -22.29
C THR A 21 -32.67 3.24 -20.93
N VAL A 22 -32.71 1.95 -20.60
CA VAL A 22 -31.88 1.41 -19.51
C VAL A 22 -30.46 1.59 -20.01
N THR A 23 -29.88 2.75 -19.75
CA THR A 23 -28.44 2.90 -19.69
C THR A 23 -28.05 2.06 -18.49
N GLY A 24 -27.73 0.78 -18.74
CA GLY A 24 -27.16 -0.07 -17.73
C GLY A 24 -25.85 0.58 -17.29
N ILE A 25 -25.88 1.32 -16.19
CA ILE A 25 -24.65 1.76 -15.54
C ILE A 25 -23.98 0.46 -15.12
N SER A 26 -22.91 0.08 -15.83
CA SER A 26 -22.15 -1.11 -15.48
C SER A 26 -21.60 -0.90 -14.06
N ARG A 27 -22.14 -1.65 -13.09
CA ARG A 27 -21.61 -1.67 -11.74
C ARG A 27 -20.32 -2.46 -11.76
N ASP A 28 -19.22 -1.79 -11.44
CA ASP A 28 -17.88 -2.35 -11.37
C ASP A 28 -17.30 -2.17 -9.96
N TYR A 29 -16.00 -2.39 -9.83
CA TYR A 29 -15.29 -2.21 -8.57
C TYR A 29 -15.53 -0.85 -7.91
N LEU A 30 -15.62 0.25 -8.68
CA LEU A 30 -15.83 1.59 -8.13
C LEU A 30 -17.14 1.66 -7.37
N TYR A 31 -18.23 1.16 -7.98
CA TYR A 31 -19.54 1.16 -7.35
C TYR A 31 -19.55 0.36 -6.05
N PHE A 32 -19.07 -0.89 -6.08
CA PHE A 32 -19.16 -1.75 -4.90
C PHE A 32 -18.20 -1.33 -3.78
N THR A 33 -16.99 -0.84 -4.11
CA THR A 33 -16.03 -0.34 -3.11
C THR A 33 -16.58 0.89 -2.39
N THR A 34 -17.09 1.86 -3.15
CA THR A 34 -17.61 3.11 -2.57
C THR A 34 -18.91 2.88 -1.80
N LEU A 35 -19.79 2.00 -2.29
CA LEU A 35 -21.00 1.62 -1.58
C LEU A 35 -20.70 0.90 -0.27
N ALA A 36 -19.75 -0.05 -0.26
CA ALA A 36 -19.38 -0.78 0.95
C ALA A 36 -18.83 0.16 2.03
N GLU A 37 -17.88 1.04 1.69
CA GLU A 37 -17.36 2.00 2.68
C GLU A 37 -18.44 2.99 3.14
N ALA A 38 -19.32 3.45 2.25
CA ALA A 38 -20.43 4.31 2.65
C ALA A 38 -21.42 3.60 3.59
N GLN A 39 -21.70 2.31 3.36
CA GLN A 39 -22.52 1.48 4.24
C GLN A 39 -21.87 1.30 5.62
N GLU A 40 -20.54 1.18 5.70
CA GLU A 40 -19.82 1.15 6.97
C GLU A 40 -19.95 2.49 7.73
N ARG A 41 -19.81 3.63 7.04
CA ARG A 41 -20.02 4.95 7.68
C ARG A 41 -21.46 5.16 8.14
N MET A 42 -22.42 4.69 7.35
CA MET A 42 -23.83 4.73 7.71
C MET A 42 -24.13 3.81 8.89
N TYR A 43 -23.51 2.63 8.96
CA TYR A 43 -23.60 1.72 10.11
C TYR A 43 -23.15 2.41 11.40
N ASP A 44 -21.97 3.05 11.38
CA ASP A 44 -21.42 3.77 12.54
C ASP A 44 -22.36 4.91 12.98
N TYR A 45 -22.84 5.70 12.01
CA TYR A 45 -23.78 6.79 12.27
C TYR A 45 -25.10 6.31 12.88
N LEU A 46 -25.71 5.26 12.32
CA LEU A 46 -27.00 4.74 12.79
C LEU A 46 -26.88 4.16 14.20
N ALA A 47 -25.83 3.39 14.47
CA ALA A 47 -25.57 2.86 15.80
C ALA A 47 -25.37 4.00 16.83
N GLN A 48 -24.66 5.06 16.45
CA GLN A 48 -24.49 6.25 17.31
C GLN A 48 -25.81 7.00 17.51
N ARG A 49 -26.57 7.26 16.43
CA ARG A 49 -27.87 7.95 16.46
C ARG A 49 -28.86 7.24 17.39
N ASP A 50 -28.87 5.92 17.34
CA ASP A 50 -29.79 5.08 18.10
C ASP A 50 -29.24 4.74 19.52
N ASN A 51 -28.09 5.32 19.90
CA ASN A 51 -27.43 5.17 21.21
C ASN A 51 -27.08 3.71 21.56
N VAL A 52 -26.68 2.92 20.57
CA VAL A 52 -26.26 1.53 20.80
C VAL A 52 -24.87 1.49 21.41
N SER A 53 -24.74 0.84 22.56
CA SER A 53 -23.46 0.75 23.24
C SER A 53 -22.48 -0.17 22.50
N ALA A 54 -21.18 0.06 22.69
CA ALA A 54 -20.14 -0.84 22.18
C ALA A 54 -20.29 -2.29 22.68
N LYS A 55 -20.96 -2.52 23.83
CA LYS A 55 -21.24 -3.87 24.34
C LYS A 55 -22.35 -4.54 23.52
N GLU A 56 -23.39 -3.81 23.15
CA GLU A 56 -24.48 -4.31 22.30
C GLU A 56 -23.99 -4.55 20.86
N LEU A 57 -23.10 -3.70 20.35
CA LEU A 57 -22.46 -3.91 19.04
C LEU A 57 -21.52 -5.13 19.00
N LYS A 58 -21.25 -5.81 20.11
CA LYS A 58 -20.56 -7.13 20.09
C LYS A 58 -21.51 -8.28 19.77
N ASN A 59 -22.83 -8.07 19.83
CA ASN A 59 -23.81 -9.08 19.48
C ASN A 59 -23.96 -9.17 17.95
N GLU A 60 -23.76 -10.36 17.39
CA GLU A 60 -23.82 -10.58 15.93
C GLU A 60 -25.18 -10.25 15.31
N ALA A 61 -26.29 -10.50 16.01
CA ALA A 61 -27.62 -10.16 15.51
C ALA A 61 -27.83 -8.64 15.46
N THR A 62 -27.32 -7.91 16.46
CA THR A 62 -27.32 -6.44 16.46
C THR A 62 -26.45 -5.89 15.32
N GLN A 63 -25.24 -6.42 15.13
CA GLN A 63 -24.39 -6.02 14.00
C GLN A 63 -25.08 -6.25 12.66
N LYS A 64 -25.68 -7.45 12.46
CA LYS A 64 -26.41 -7.77 11.24
C LYS A 64 -27.57 -6.81 11.01
N PHE A 65 -28.37 -6.52 12.05
CA PHE A 65 -29.49 -5.58 11.95
C PHE A 65 -29.02 -4.19 11.49
N TYR A 66 -27.97 -3.64 12.09
CA TYR A 66 -27.47 -2.30 11.71
C TYR A 66 -26.81 -2.29 10.33
N ARG A 67 -26.17 -3.38 9.90
CA ARG A 67 -25.65 -3.50 8.52
C ARG A 67 -26.79 -3.48 7.50
N ASP A 68 -27.83 -4.28 7.76
CA ASP A 68 -29.01 -4.36 6.89
C ASP A 68 -29.78 -3.02 6.90
N LEU A 69 -29.82 -2.32 8.04
CA LEU A 69 -30.41 -0.98 8.16
C LEU A 69 -29.61 0.06 7.37
N ALA A 70 -28.28 0.07 7.49
CA ALA A 70 -27.41 0.98 6.76
C ALA A 70 -27.56 0.84 5.24
N ALA A 71 -27.64 -0.40 4.73
CA ALA A 71 -27.88 -0.66 3.32
C ALA A 71 -29.21 -0.07 2.85
N LYS A 72 -30.31 -0.34 3.58
CA LYS A 72 -31.65 0.20 3.27
C LYS A 72 -31.71 1.72 3.38
N GLU A 73 -31.01 2.29 4.34
CA GLU A 73 -30.95 3.74 4.57
C GLU A 73 -30.31 4.43 3.35
N ILE A 74 -29.18 3.92 2.85
CA ILE A 74 -28.54 4.43 1.63
C ILE A 74 -29.44 4.24 0.41
N GLU A 75 -30.07 3.09 0.24
CA GLU A 75 -30.94 2.79 -0.91
C GLU A 75 -32.17 3.70 -0.99
N ASN A 76 -32.79 4.05 0.15
CA ASN A 76 -34.08 4.72 0.18
C ASN A 76 -34.01 6.20 0.60
N GLY A 77 -32.93 6.63 1.27
CA GLY A 77 -32.88 7.91 1.97
C GLY A 77 -32.48 9.12 1.12
N GLY A 78 -32.16 8.94 -0.16
CA GLY A 78 -31.78 10.04 -1.06
C GLY A 78 -30.45 10.71 -0.67
N TYR A 79 -29.50 9.93 -0.15
CA TYR A 79 -28.19 10.43 0.28
C TYR A 79 -27.29 10.82 -0.90
N LYS A 80 -26.50 11.87 -0.71
CA LYS A 80 -25.40 12.24 -1.58
C LYS A 80 -24.08 11.79 -0.93
N ILE A 81 -23.42 10.83 -1.57
CA ILE A 81 -22.13 10.29 -1.14
C ILE A 81 -21.04 10.93 -1.99
N THR A 82 -20.15 11.69 -1.36
CA THR A 82 -19.00 12.31 -2.00
C THR A 82 -17.77 11.45 -1.75
N THR A 83 -17.15 10.97 -2.83
CA THR A 83 -15.95 10.13 -2.77
C THR A 83 -14.68 10.98 -2.94
N THR A 84 -13.52 10.38 -2.74
CA THR A 84 -12.20 10.98 -3.04
C THR A 84 -11.72 10.68 -4.46
N ILE A 85 -12.47 9.89 -5.22
CA ILE A 85 -12.05 9.37 -6.52
C ILE A 85 -12.01 10.52 -7.53
N ASP A 86 -10.83 10.75 -8.11
CA ASP A 86 -10.69 11.64 -9.26
C ASP A 86 -11.11 10.87 -10.51
N GLN A 87 -12.19 11.34 -11.14
CA GLN A 87 -12.80 10.68 -12.29
C GLN A 87 -11.80 10.45 -13.43
N LYS A 88 -11.00 11.45 -13.79
CA LYS A 88 -10.10 11.35 -14.95
C LYS A 88 -8.97 10.36 -14.66
N ILE A 89 -8.39 10.47 -13.47
CA ILE A 89 -7.31 9.57 -13.04
C ILE A 89 -7.82 8.14 -12.95
N HIS A 90 -8.95 7.90 -12.27
CA HIS A 90 -9.47 6.55 -12.10
C HIS A 90 -9.89 5.90 -13.42
N SER A 91 -10.53 6.64 -14.33
CA SER A 91 -10.82 6.15 -15.68
C SER A 91 -9.55 5.82 -16.46
N ALA A 92 -8.49 6.64 -16.37
CA ALA A 92 -7.21 6.34 -17.01
C ALA A 92 -6.53 5.11 -16.41
N MET A 93 -6.68 4.85 -15.11
CA MET A 93 -6.22 3.61 -14.49
C MET A 93 -6.98 2.39 -15.01
N GLN A 94 -8.30 2.51 -15.26
CA GLN A 94 -9.10 1.44 -15.84
C GLN A 94 -8.67 1.15 -17.29
N SER A 95 -8.48 2.19 -18.11
CA SER A 95 -7.94 2.03 -19.46
C SER A 95 -6.53 1.42 -19.44
N ALA A 96 -5.67 1.82 -18.51
CA ALA A 96 -4.31 1.27 -18.42
C ALA A 96 -4.30 -0.23 -18.08
N VAL A 97 -5.17 -0.72 -17.18
CA VAL A 97 -5.25 -2.17 -16.92
C VAL A 97 -5.90 -2.93 -18.08
N ALA A 98 -6.87 -2.34 -18.76
CA ALA A 98 -7.48 -2.96 -19.95
C ALA A 98 -6.46 -3.07 -21.10
N ASP A 99 -5.72 -1.99 -21.37
CA ASP A 99 -4.80 -1.89 -22.50
C ASP A 99 -3.47 -2.59 -22.25
N TYR A 100 -2.97 -2.58 -21.01
CA TYR A 100 -1.62 -3.05 -20.67
C TYR A 100 -1.58 -4.18 -19.64
N GLY A 101 -2.73 -4.62 -19.11
CA GLY A 101 -2.78 -5.73 -18.14
C GLY A 101 -2.22 -7.04 -18.70
N TYR A 102 -2.25 -7.23 -20.03
CA TYR A 102 -1.65 -8.38 -20.70
C TYR A 102 -0.13 -8.48 -20.52
N LEU A 103 0.56 -7.37 -20.21
CA LEU A 103 2.00 -7.36 -19.93
C LEU A 103 2.35 -8.15 -18.66
N LEU A 104 1.37 -8.38 -17.79
CA LEU A 104 1.52 -9.16 -16.57
C LEU A 104 1.54 -10.67 -16.83
N ASP A 105 0.89 -11.12 -17.90
CA ASP A 105 0.77 -12.54 -18.21
C ASP A 105 2.15 -13.09 -18.61
N ASP A 106 2.63 -14.09 -17.87
CA ASP A 106 4.02 -14.54 -17.89
C ASP A 106 4.17 -16.04 -18.17
N GLY A 107 3.10 -16.65 -18.68
CA GLY A 107 3.03 -18.08 -18.99
C GLY A 107 2.58 -18.96 -17.83
N THR A 108 2.30 -18.40 -16.65
CA THR A 108 1.77 -19.16 -15.50
C THR A 108 0.23 -19.20 -15.45
N GLY A 109 -0.44 -18.35 -16.21
CA GLY A 109 -1.89 -18.20 -16.21
C GLY A 109 -2.25 -16.75 -16.47
N ARG A 110 -3.53 -16.40 -16.25
CA ARG A 110 -3.95 -15.00 -16.24
C ARG A 110 -3.59 -14.39 -14.89
N VAL A 111 -2.61 -13.50 -14.88
CA VAL A 111 -2.13 -12.86 -13.64
C VAL A 111 -3.10 -11.76 -13.21
N GLU A 112 -3.56 -11.80 -11.95
CA GLU A 112 -4.41 -10.76 -11.36
C GLU A 112 -3.58 -9.60 -10.78
N VAL A 113 -4.25 -8.46 -10.56
CA VAL A 113 -3.59 -7.20 -10.23
C VAL A 113 -4.44 -6.30 -9.35
N GLY A 114 -3.83 -5.72 -8.32
CA GLY A 114 -4.42 -4.71 -7.45
C GLY A 114 -3.55 -3.47 -7.39
N ASN A 115 -4.12 -2.27 -7.59
CA ASN A 115 -3.39 -1.01 -7.45
C ASN A 115 -4.20 0.03 -6.69
N VAL A 116 -3.55 0.86 -5.88
CA VAL A 116 -4.17 2.00 -5.19
C VAL A 116 -3.28 3.22 -5.27
N LEU A 117 -3.82 4.32 -5.81
CA LEU A 117 -3.19 5.64 -5.85
C LEU A 117 -3.74 6.50 -4.71
N MET A 118 -2.84 6.98 -3.85
CA MET A 118 -3.17 7.72 -2.64
C MET A 118 -2.47 9.08 -2.62
N ASP A 119 -3.17 10.10 -2.18
CA ASP A 119 -2.61 11.41 -1.86
C ASP A 119 -1.86 11.38 -0.53
N ASN A 120 -0.60 11.83 -0.53
CA ASN A 120 0.26 11.70 0.63
C ASN A 120 -0.09 12.64 1.78
N GLN A 121 -0.75 13.75 1.49
CA GLN A 121 -1.04 14.79 2.48
C GLN A 121 -2.38 14.58 3.18
N THR A 122 -3.21 13.67 2.65
CA THR A 122 -4.60 13.50 3.11
C THR A 122 -4.99 12.04 3.34
N GLY A 123 -4.29 11.07 2.73
CA GLY A 123 -4.72 9.67 2.71
C GLY A 123 -5.89 9.40 1.75
N ALA A 124 -6.33 10.39 0.98
CA ALA A 124 -7.42 10.26 0.02
C ALA A 124 -7.01 9.31 -1.12
N ILE A 125 -7.88 8.34 -1.44
CA ILE A 125 -7.65 7.44 -2.58
C ILE A 125 -8.22 8.10 -3.84
N LEU A 126 -7.33 8.46 -4.77
CA LEU A 126 -7.70 9.19 -5.99
C LEU A 126 -8.16 8.25 -7.11
N GLY A 127 -7.70 6.99 -7.08
CA GLY A 127 -8.07 5.97 -8.05
C GLY A 127 -7.42 4.64 -7.70
N PHE A 128 -7.99 3.55 -8.22
CA PHE A 128 -7.49 2.21 -7.96
C PHE A 128 -7.80 1.27 -9.14
N VAL A 129 -7.16 0.10 -9.16
CA VAL A 129 -7.45 -1.03 -10.06
C VAL A 129 -7.80 -2.22 -9.17
N GLY A 130 -9.04 -2.71 -9.28
CA GLY A 130 -9.52 -3.83 -8.46
C GLY A 130 -9.19 -5.22 -9.02
N GLY A 131 -8.82 -5.33 -10.29
CA GLY A 131 -8.54 -6.61 -10.95
C GLY A 131 -8.36 -6.42 -12.45
N ARG A 132 -8.08 -7.52 -13.17
CA ARG A 132 -7.91 -7.48 -14.63
C ARG A 132 -9.19 -7.11 -15.37
N ASN A 133 -10.30 -7.71 -14.98
CA ASN A 133 -11.61 -7.47 -15.58
C ASN A 133 -12.72 -7.90 -14.61
N TYR A 134 -13.52 -6.94 -14.13
CA TYR A 134 -14.61 -7.20 -13.18
C TYR A 134 -15.65 -8.21 -13.69
N GLN A 135 -15.92 -8.23 -15.00
CA GLN A 135 -16.95 -9.13 -15.56
C GLN A 135 -16.51 -10.59 -15.54
N GLU A 136 -15.21 -10.86 -15.51
CA GLU A 136 -14.64 -12.22 -15.52
C GLU A 136 -14.28 -12.69 -14.11
N ASN A 137 -13.80 -11.78 -13.26
CA ASN A 137 -13.43 -12.03 -11.87
C ASN A 137 -13.81 -10.82 -11.02
N GLN A 138 -14.63 -11.02 -9.99
CA GLN A 138 -15.14 -9.95 -9.12
C GLN A 138 -14.30 -9.74 -7.85
N ASN A 139 -13.25 -10.53 -7.61
CA ASN A 139 -12.37 -10.34 -6.46
C ASN A 139 -11.70 -8.96 -6.52
N ASN A 140 -11.87 -8.16 -5.47
CA ASN A 140 -11.27 -6.84 -5.40
C ASN A 140 -9.86 -6.92 -4.78
N HIS A 141 -8.86 -6.97 -5.65
CA HIS A 141 -7.46 -7.07 -5.28
C HIS A 141 -6.88 -5.78 -4.69
N ALA A 142 -7.61 -4.66 -4.76
CA ALA A 142 -7.17 -3.41 -4.14
C ALA A 142 -7.57 -3.32 -2.65
N PHE A 143 -8.79 -3.75 -2.31
CA PHE A 143 -9.40 -3.48 -1.00
C PHE A 143 -9.68 -4.72 -0.16
N ASP A 144 -9.88 -5.88 -0.77
CA ASP A 144 -10.44 -7.03 -0.06
C ASP A 144 -9.42 -8.17 0.09
N THR A 145 -8.73 -8.52 -1.00
CA THR A 145 -7.76 -9.62 -0.94
C THR A 145 -6.59 -9.22 -0.05
N LYS A 146 -6.21 -10.14 0.85
CA LYS A 146 -5.05 -9.98 1.72
C LYS A 146 -3.96 -10.95 1.28
N ARG A 147 -2.74 -10.42 1.12
CA ARG A 147 -1.55 -11.19 0.77
C ARG A 147 -0.35 -10.74 1.57
N SER A 148 0.64 -11.61 1.72
CA SER A 148 1.89 -11.23 2.35
C SER A 148 2.55 -10.07 1.60
N PRO A 149 2.92 -8.97 2.28
CA PRO A 149 3.67 -7.88 1.67
C PRO A 149 5.13 -8.26 1.35
N ALA A 150 5.58 -9.45 1.75
CA ALA A 150 6.94 -9.90 1.50
C ALA A 150 8.00 -8.84 1.94
N SER A 151 9.02 -8.60 1.12
CA SER A 151 10.12 -7.67 1.43
C SER A 151 9.75 -6.18 1.46
N THR A 152 8.55 -5.75 1.03
CA THR A 152 8.11 -4.36 1.24
C THR A 152 7.76 -4.06 2.69
N THR A 153 7.77 -5.08 3.55
CA THR A 153 7.69 -4.94 5.02
C THR A 153 8.97 -4.33 5.63
N LYS A 154 10.15 -4.61 5.05
CA LYS A 154 11.46 -4.26 5.64
C LYS A 154 11.63 -2.77 5.96
N PRO A 155 11.28 -1.82 5.07
CA PRO A 155 11.43 -0.39 5.36
C PRO A 155 10.55 0.09 6.51
N LEU A 156 9.38 -0.52 6.70
CA LEU A 156 8.40 -0.12 7.71
C LEU A 156 8.74 -0.75 9.06
N LEU A 157 8.82 -2.08 9.12
CA LEU A 157 8.85 -2.82 10.37
C LEU A 157 10.26 -3.01 10.95
N ALA A 158 11.29 -3.08 10.09
CA ALA A 158 12.66 -3.29 10.53
C ALA A 158 13.47 -1.99 10.47
N TYR A 159 13.90 -1.59 9.27
CA TYR A 159 14.90 -0.54 9.11
C TYR A 159 14.39 0.83 9.55
N GLY A 160 13.14 1.17 9.22
CA GLY A 160 12.51 2.43 9.64
C GLY A 160 12.47 2.57 11.15
N ILE A 161 11.98 1.54 11.85
CA ILE A 161 11.93 1.55 13.32
C ILE A 161 13.34 1.56 13.93
N ALA A 162 14.30 0.79 13.41
CA ALA A 162 15.67 0.79 13.92
C ALA A 162 16.36 2.16 13.79
N ILE A 163 16.12 2.88 12.69
CA ILE A 163 16.59 4.27 12.53
C ILE A 163 15.87 5.19 13.51
N ASP A 164 14.55 5.05 13.68
CA ASP A 164 13.77 5.89 14.58
C ASP A 164 14.15 5.76 16.06
N GLN A 165 14.60 4.56 16.44
CA GLN A 165 15.11 4.26 17.78
C GLN A 165 16.59 4.65 17.96
N GLY A 166 17.24 5.23 16.95
CA GLY A 166 18.65 5.60 16.98
C GLY A 166 19.62 4.40 17.03
N LEU A 167 19.14 3.21 16.67
CA LEU A 167 19.92 1.97 16.66
C LEU A 167 20.68 1.77 15.33
N MET A 168 20.33 2.55 14.30
CA MET A 168 20.86 2.43 12.96
C MET A 168 20.90 3.80 12.26
N GLY A 169 21.91 4.01 11.42
CA GLY A 169 22.01 5.15 10.48
C GLY A 169 22.04 4.68 9.03
N SER A 170 22.07 5.61 8.07
CA SER A 170 22.00 5.28 6.63
C SER A 170 23.16 4.41 6.14
N GLU A 171 24.35 4.58 6.72
CA GLU A 171 25.57 3.85 6.37
C GLU A 171 25.95 2.75 7.38
N THR A 172 25.03 2.37 8.28
CA THR A 172 25.28 1.27 9.21
C THR A 172 25.55 -0.03 8.45
N ILE A 173 26.52 -0.80 8.94
CA ILE A 173 26.89 -2.11 8.41
C ILE A 173 26.04 -3.20 9.06
N LEU A 174 25.51 -4.11 8.24
CA LEU A 174 24.73 -5.25 8.66
C LEU A 174 25.39 -6.55 8.18
N SER A 175 25.21 -7.61 8.97
CA SER A 175 25.62 -8.95 8.58
C SER A 175 24.64 -9.54 7.57
N ASN A 176 25.17 -10.05 6.46
CA ASN A 176 24.51 -11.01 5.58
C ASN A 176 25.27 -12.34 5.56
N TYR A 177 26.12 -12.62 6.55
CA TYR A 177 26.75 -13.93 6.67
C TYR A 177 25.69 -15.03 6.86
N PRO A 178 25.90 -16.23 6.32
CA PRO A 178 24.96 -17.33 6.48
C PRO A 178 24.56 -17.57 7.93
N THR A 179 23.26 -17.60 8.16
CA THR A 179 22.65 -17.90 9.45
C THR A 179 21.37 -18.71 9.25
N ASN A 180 20.89 -19.30 10.32
CA ASN A 180 19.69 -20.13 10.33
C ASN A 180 18.61 -19.47 11.19
N PHE A 181 17.35 -19.76 10.89
CA PHE A 181 16.25 -19.56 11.83
C PHE A 181 16.39 -20.48 13.04
N ALA A 182 15.62 -20.22 14.09
CA ALA A 182 15.60 -21.04 15.32
C ALA A 182 15.27 -22.51 15.06
N ASN A 183 14.50 -22.81 14.01
CA ASN A 183 14.17 -24.18 13.59
C ASN A 183 15.32 -24.90 12.84
N GLY A 184 16.47 -24.26 12.66
CA GLY A 184 17.65 -24.81 11.98
C GLY A 184 17.68 -24.63 10.46
N ASN A 185 16.60 -24.16 9.84
CA ASN A 185 16.58 -23.91 8.40
C ASN A 185 17.40 -22.66 8.04
N PRO A 186 18.20 -22.69 6.95
CA PRO A 186 18.97 -21.54 6.53
C PRO A 186 18.05 -20.40 6.08
N ILE A 187 18.42 -19.16 6.42
CA ILE A 187 17.75 -17.98 5.88
C ILE A 187 18.23 -17.78 4.44
N MET A 188 17.35 -18.04 3.48
CA MET A 188 17.69 -17.99 2.05
C MET A 188 17.32 -16.64 1.42
N TYR A 189 18.05 -16.26 0.38
CA TYR A 189 17.64 -15.25 -0.60
C TYR A 189 17.82 -15.86 -2.00
N ALA A 190 16.71 -16.16 -2.67
CA ALA A 190 16.69 -17.08 -3.80
C ALA A 190 17.48 -18.37 -3.46
N ASN A 191 18.59 -18.63 -4.15
CA ASN A 191 19.45 -19.79 -3.91
C ASN A 191 20.68 -19.48 -3.04
N SER A 192 20.86 -18.23 -2.60
CA SER A 192 22.00 -17.82 -1.77
C SER A 192 21.71 -17.99 -0.28
N LYS A 193 22.69 -18.51 0.45
CA LYS A 193 22.67 -18.61 1.93
C LYS A 193 23.16 -17.35 2.63
N GLY A 194 23.66 -16.35 1.89
CA GLY A 194 24.30 -15.17 2.44
C GLY A 194 25.65 -14.86 1.79
N THR A 195 26.22 -13.72 2.18
CA THR A 195 27.53 -13.21 1.74
C THR A 195 28.39 -12.86 2.96
N GLY A 196 28.53 -11.57 3.27
CA GLY A 196 29.30 -11.04 4.39
C GLY A 196 28.70 -9.72 4.88
N MET A 197 29.53 -8.83 5.41
CA MET A 197 29.10 -7.49 5.81
C MET A 197 28.71 -6.63 4.60
N MET A 198 27.67 -5.80 4.76
CA MET A 198 27.18 -4.87 3.74
C MET A 198 26.57 -3.63 4.36
N THR A 199 26.45 -2.54 3.62
CA THR A 199 25.75 -1.33 4.07
C THR A 199 24.23 -1.55 4.08
N LEU A 200 23.50 -0.72 4.83
CA LEU A 200 22.04 -0.68 4.77
C LEU A 200 21.52 -0.39 3.35
N GLY A 201 22.19 0.51 2.63
CA GLY A 201 21.87 0.80 1.22
C GLY A 201 21.95 -0.44 0.33
N GLU A 202 23.02 -1.23 0.44
CA GLU A 202 23.15 -2.49 -0.31
C GLU A 202 22.09 -3.51 0.11
N ALA A 203 21.85 -3.67 1.41
CA ALA A 203 20.84 -4.57 1.94
C ALA A 203 19.43 -4.26 1.40
N LEU A 204 19.08 -2.97 1.27
CA LEU A 204 17.80 -2.52 0.72
C LEU A 204 17.73 -2.66 -0.81
N ASN A 205 18.79 -2.28 -1.52
CA ASN A 205 18.86 -2.36 -2.99
C ASN A 205 18.71 -3.79 -3.48
N TYR A 206 19.38 -4.75 -2.84
CA TYR A 206 19.25 -6.18 -3.15
C TYR A 206 18.08 -6.84 -2.45
N SER A 207 17.52 -6.21 -1.42
CA SER A 207 16.48 -6.80 -0.58
C SER A 207 16.95 -8.09 0.11
N TRP A 208 18.19 -8.14 0.61
CA TRP A 208 18.70 -9.29 1.36
C TRP A 208 17.87 -9.57 2.62
N ASN A 209 17.73 -10.86 2.98
CA ASN A 209 16.84 -11.30 4.06
C ASN A 209 17.54 -11.31 5.44
N ILE A 210 18.79 -11.75 5.50
CA ILE A 210 19.54 -11.87 6.76
C ILE A 210 19.71 -10.52 7.48
N PRO A 211 20.05 -9.40 6.81
CA PRO A 211 20.11 -8.10 7.46
C PRO A 211 18.78 -7.65 8.09
N ALA A 212 17.66 -7.94 7.43
CA ALA A 212 16.32 -7.63 7.94
C ALA A 212 15.97 -8.48 9.17
N TYR A 213 16.31 -9.78 9.13
CA TYR A 213 16.18 -10.69 10.28
C TYR A 213 16.95 -10.18 11.50
N TRP A 214 18.24 -9.84 11.34
CA TRP A 214 19.05 -9.34 12.46
C TRP A 214 18.55 -8.00 12.98
N THR A 215 18.09 -7.12 12.10
CA THR A 215 17.49 -5.84 12.51
C THR A 215 16.26 -6.08 13.38
N TYR A 216 15.38 -7.01 13.00
CA TYR A 216 14.20 -7.31 13.80
C TYR A 216 14.54 -8.03 15.12
N SER A 217 15.55 -8.91 15.13
CA SER A 217 16.07 -9.50 16.37
C SER A 217 16.54 -8.41 17.33
N LEU A 218 17.33 -7.44 16.85
CA LEU A 218 17.79 -6.29 17.63
C LEU A 218 16.62 -5.49 18.22
N LEU A 219 15.57 -5.21 17.44
CA LEU A 219 14.38 -4.51 17.93
C LEU A 219 13.68 -5.29 19.06
N ARG A 220 13.59 -6.63 18.93
CA ARG A 220 12.99 -7.49 19.95
C ARG A 220 13.83 -7.57 21.21
N GLU A 221 15.15 -7.74 21.07
CA GLU A 221 16.10 -7.79 22.20
C GLU A 221 16.09 -6.48 23.00
N ASN A 222 15.91 -5.35 22.33
CA ASN A 222 15.82 -4.04 22.96
C ASN A 222 14.42 -3.69 23.48
N GLY A 223 13.43 -4.59 23.33
CA GLY A 223 12.05 -4.37 23.80
C GLY A 223 11.33 -3.23 23.10
N VAL A 224 11.67 -2.93 21.84
CA VAL A 224 11.03 -1.86 21.06
C VAL A 224 9.57 -2.22 20.78
N ASP A 225 8.65 -1.27 20.98
CA ASP A 225 7.23 -1.43 20.69
C ASP A 225 6.93 -1.34 19.18
N VAL A 226 7.37 -2.35 18.43
CA VAL A 226 7.14 -2.47 16.99
C VAL A 226 5.63 -2.49 16.68
N LYS A 227 4.84 -3.13 17.56
CA LYS A 227 3.40 -3.20 17.44
C LYS A 227 2.76 -1.80 17.42
N GLY A 228 3.19 -0.92 18.33
CA GLY A 228 2.71 0.47 18.37
C GLY A 228 2.96 1.25 17.08
N TYR A 229 4.09 1.05 16.40
CA TYR A 229 4.33 1.67 15.08
C TYR A 229 3.37 1.15 14.01
N MET A 230 3.21 -0.17 13.94
CA MET A 230 2.39 -0.81 12.91
C MET A 230 0.90 -0.54 13.11
N GLU A 231 0.39 -0.59 14.35
CA GLU A 231 -1.01 -0.28 14.69
C GLU A 231 -1.36 1.19 14.46
N LYS A 232 -0.44 2.14 14.72
CA LYS A 232 -0.65 3.56 14.37
C LYS A 232 -0.90 3.78 12.88
N MET A 233 -0.35 2.92 12.03
CA MET A 233 -0.59 2.93 10.58
C MET A 233 -1.79 2.06 10.15
N GLY A 234 -2.49 1.42 11.10
CA GLY A 234 -3.64 0.56 10.83
C GLY A 234 -3.30 -0.89 10.41
N TYR A 235 -2.07 -1.36 10.63
CA TYR A 235 -1.73 -2.76 10.36
C TYR A 235 -2.21 -3.67 11.49
N GLU A 236 -2.92 -4.73 11.11
CA GLU A 236 -3.37 -5.79 12.00
C GLU A 236 -2.44 -7.00 11.84
N ILE A 237 -1.52 -7.19 12.79
CA ILE A 237 -0.58 -8.31 12.80
C ILE A 237 -0.87 -9.15 14.06
N PRO A 238 -1.24 -10.43 13.92
CA PRO A 238 -1.68 -11.23 15.05
C PRO A 238 -0.54 -11.65 16.00
N GLU A 239 0.67 -11.87 15.47
CA GLU A 239 1.83 -12.34 16.23
C GLU A 239 3.11 -11.63 15.77
N TYR A 240 3.82 -10.99 16.72
CA TYR A 240 5.07 -10.28 16.47
C TYR A 240 6.31 -11.14 16.79
N GLY A 241 6.14 -12.31 17.41
CA GLY A 241 7.22 -13.23 17.77
C GLY A 241 7.86 -13.98 16.59
N ILE A 242 7.46 -13.72 15.34
CA ILE A 242 7.87 -14.43 14.13
C ILE A 242 9.22 -13.91 13.61
N GLU A 243 10.20 -14.80 13.44
CA GLU A 243 11.55 -14.44 12.95
C GLU A 243 11.55 -13.88 11.52
N SER A 244 10.61 -14.34 10.69
CA SER A 244 10.45 -13.92 9.29
C SER A 244 9.48 -12.74 9.09
N LEU A 245 9.01 -12.13 10.18
CA LEU A 245 8.11 -10.98 10.15
C LEU A 245 8.60 -9.82 9.24
N PRO A 246 9.88 -9.38 9.30
CA PRO A 246 10.34 -8.30 8.42
C PRO A 246 10.45 -8.72 6.94
N MET A 247 10.38 -10.01 6.62
CA MET A 247 10.25 -10.54 5.25
C MET A 247 8.79 -10.78 4.85
N GLY A 248 7.81 -10.38 5.68
CA GLY A 248 6.38 -10.52 5.42
C GLY A 248 5.72 -11.80 5.93
N GLY A 249 6.46 -12.67 6.63
CA GLY A 249 5.89 -13.90 7.21
C GLY A 249 4.93 -13.57 8.36
N GLY A 250 3.71 -14.13 8.36
CA GLY A 250 2.70 -13.87 9.40
C GLY A 250 1.97 -12.53 9.27
N ILE A 251 2.13 -11.85 8.13
CA ILE A 251 1.44 -10.59 7.81
C ILE A 251 0.69 -10.81 6.50
N GLU A 252 -0.57 -10.39 6.44
CA GLU A 252 -1.33 -10.31 5.20
C GLU A 252 -2.07 -8.97 5.16
N VAL A 253 -1.95 -8.27 4.03
CA VAL A 253 -2.46 -6.90 3.87
C VAL A 253 -3.15 -6.74 2.54
N THR A 254 -4.11 -5.82 2.50
CA THR A 254 -4.70 -5.33 1.26
C THR A 254 -3.76 -4.31 0.62
N VAL A 255 -3.87 -4.10 -0.69
CA VAL A 255 -3.06 -3.08 -1.37
C VAL A 255 -3.36 -1.70 -0.79
N ALA A 256 -4.64 -1.37 -0.53
CA ALA A 256 -5.03 -0.10 0.06
C ALA A 256 -4.35 0.15 1.42
N GLN A 257 -4.32 -0.85 2.30
CA GLN A 257 -3.64 -0.75 3.59
C GLN A 257 -2.12 -0.60 3.42
N HIS A 258 -1.52 -1.38 2.52
CA HIS A 258 -0.08 -1.35 2.34
C HIS A 258 0.42 -0.04 1.72
N THR A 259 -0.34 0.52 0.78
CA THR A 259 -0.15 1.88 0.23
C THR A 259 -0.13 2.92 1.34
N ASN A 260 -0.99 2.81 2.36
CA ASN A 260 -1.05 3.76 3.46
C ASN A 260 0.23 3.77 4.33
N GLY A 261 0.88 2.61 4.50
CA GLY A 261 2.19 2.55 5.18
C GLY A 261 3.28 3.28 4.40
N TYR A 262 3.30 3.14 3.07
CA TYR A 262 4.24 3.87 2.22
C TYR A 262 3.93 5.36 2.13
N GLN A 263 2.64 5.74 2.14
CA GLN A 263 2.21 7.13 2.28
C GLN A 263 2.80 7.75 3.55
N THR A 264 2.84 7.03 4.67
CA THR A 264 3.41 7.52 5.93
C THR A 264 4.90 7.86 5.78
N LEU A 265 5.68 6.98 5.14
CA LEU A 265 7.10 7.26 4.88
C LEU A 265 7.29 8.41 3.89
N ALA A 266 6.48 8.46 2.81
CA ALA A 266 6.53 9.53 1.82
C ALA A 266 6.14 10.89 2.42
N ASN A 267 5.18 10.92 3.33
CA ASN A 267 4.73 12.14 4.02
C ASN A 267 5.56 12.46 5.27
N ASN A 268 6.88 12.29 5.17
CA ASN A 268 7.84 12.62 6.24
C ASN A 268 7.48 12.02 7.62
N GLY A 269 6.93 10.80 7.61
CA GLY A 269 6.59 10.03 8.81
C GLY A 269 5.18 10.30 9.36
N VAL A 270 4.38 11.14 8.70
CA VAL A 270 3.01 11.49 9.13
C VAL A 270 1.99 10.62 8.41
N TYR A 271 1.32 9.77 9.17
CA TYR A 271 0.21 8.95 8.72
C TYR A 271 -1.07 9.76 8.61
N HIS A 272 -1.79 9.57 7.49
CA HIS A 272 -3.18 9.98 7.32
C HIS A 272 -4.00 8.75 6.96
N GLN A 273 -5.20 8.59 7.54
CA GLN A 273 -5.98 7.38 7.33
C GLN A 273 -6.51 7.30 5.90
N LYS A 274 -6.30 6.15 5.25
CA LYS A 274 -6.89 5.84 3.94
C LYS A 274 -8.41 5.97 3.99
N HIS A 275 -8.98 6.65 2.99
CA HIS A 275 -10.42 6.76 2.86
C HIS A 275 -10.82 6.93 1.39
N VAL A 276 -11.96 6.35 1.00
CA VAL A 276 -12.58 6.59 -0.31
C VAL A 276 -13.80 7.51 -0.20
N ILE A 277 -14.37 7.66 1.00
CA ILE A 277 -15.52 8.54 1.27
C ILE A 277 -15.04 9.77 2.03
N SER A 278 -15.29 10.96 1.46
CA SER A 278 -14.99 12.24 2.12
C SER A 278 -16.20 12.79 2.87
N LYS A 279 -17.43 12.61 2.34
CA LYS A 279 -18.65 13.15 2.97
C LYS A 279 -19.91 12.38 2.56
N ILE A 280 -20.87 12.23 3.48
CA ILE A 280 -22.22 11.72 3.23
C ILE A 280 -23.22 12.78 3.71
N GLU A 281 -24.09 13.25 2.81
CA GLU A 281 -25.12 14.25 3.08
C GLU A 281 -26.52 13.65 2.85
N ALA A 282 -27.45 13.90 3.77
CA ALA A 282 -28.86 13.58 3.58
C ALA A 282 -29.52 14.52 2.55
N ALA A 283 -30.69 14.14 2.05
CA ALA A 283 -31.44 14.94 1.07
C ALA A 283 -31.82 16.37 1.57
N ASP A 284 -31.93 16.53 2.89
CA ASP A 284 -32.21 17.82 3.55
C ASP A 284 -30.94 18.65 3.87
N GLY A 285 -29.76 18.18 3.44
CA GLY A 285 -28.48 18.85 3.63
C GLY A 285 -27.78 18.54 4.96
N ARG A 286 -28.35 17.69 5.84
CA ARG A 286 -27.63 17.24 7.04
C ARG A 286 -26.41 16.40 6.68
N VAL A 287 -25.26 16.73 7.26
CA VAL A 287 -24.03 15.94 7.13
C VAL A 287 -24.10 14.76 8.10
N VAL A 288 -24.13 13.55 7.55
CA VAL A 288 -24.17 12.28 8.29
C VAL A 288 -22.76 11.80 8.65
N TYR A 289 -21.84 12.00 7.72
CA TYR A 289 -20.43 11.67 7.88
C TYR A 289 -19.59 12.68 7.11
N GLU A 290 -18.47 13.09 7.69
CA GLU A 290 -17.43 13.86 7.03
C GLU A 290 -16.08 13.36 7.54
N TYR A 291 -15.15 13.09 6.63
CA TYR A 291 -13.82 12.64 6.98
C TYR A 291 -13.14 13.69 7.86
N GLN A 292 -12.65 13.25 9.02
CA GLN A 292 -11.89 14.09 9.92
C GLN A 292 -10.43 13.65 9.90
N ASP A 293 -9.56 14.53 9.45
CA ASP A 293 -8.14 14.25 9.43
C ASP A 293 -7.57 14.10 10.85
N LYS A 294 -6.81 13.04 11.06
CA LYS A 294 -6.18 12.69 12.34
C LYS A 294 -4.70 12.34 12.07
N PRO A 295 -3.86 13.33 11.77
CA PRO A 295 -2.46 13.09 11.44
C PRO A 295 -1.73 12.48 12.63
N VAL A 296 -0.95 11.43 12.39
CA VAL A 296 -0.12 10.78 13.42
C VAL A 296 1.33 10.76 12.97
N GLN A 297 2.23 11.37 13.74
CA GLN A 297 3.67 11.23 13.51
C GLN A 297 4.10 9.81 13.97
N VAL A 298 4.25 8.90 13.03
CA VAL A 298 4.62 7.49 13.28
C VAL A 298 6.13 7.34 13.40
N TYR A 299 6.86 7.84 12.40
CA TYR A 299 8.32 7.96 12.42
C TYR A 299 8.68 9.42 12.57
N SER A 300 9.82 9.74 13.17
CA SER A 300 10.35 11.10 13.11
C SER A 300 10.61 11.55 11.66
N LYS A 301 10.59 12.86 11.41
CA LYS A 301 10.91 13.42 10.09
C LYS A 301 12.33 13.04 9.65
N ALA A 302 13.28 12.99 10.60
CA ALA A 302 14.64 12.52 10.34
C ALA A 302 14.63 11.10 9.77
N THR A 303 13.97 10.16 10.46
CA THR A 303 13.84 8.77 10.00
C THR A 303 13.20 8.66 8.63
N ALA A 304 12.04 9.29 8.43
CA ALA A 304 11.31 9.18 7.19
C ALA A 304 12.11 9.74 6.01
N THR A 305 12.78 10.89 6.19
CA THR A 305 13.59 11.49 5.12
C THR A 305 14.89 10.74 4.84
N ILE A 306 15.49 10.09 5.84
CA ILE A 306 16.59 9.13 5.63
C ILE A 306 16.09 7.94 4.79
N MET A 307 14.95 7.36 5.17
CA MET A 307 14.36 6.22 4.45
C MET A 307 13.99 6.58 3.01
N GLN A 308 13.45 7.78 2.76
CA GLN A 308 13.20 8.28 1.40
C GLN A 308 14.49 8.30 0.56
N GLY A 309 15.61 8.72 1.15
CA GLY A 309 16.93 8.66 0.52
C GLY A 309 17.32 7.24 0.09
N LEU A 310 17.19 6.28 1.01
CA LEU A 310 17.52 4.87 0.76
C LEU A 310 16.59 4.24 -0.30
N LEU A 311 15.28 4.50 -0.22
CA LEU A 311 14.29 3.98 -1.17
C LEU A 311 14.39 4.60 -2.57
N ARG A 312 14.99 5.78 -2.70
CA ARG A 312 15.36 6.34 -4.01
C ARG A 312 16.41 5.47 -4.69
N GLU A 313 17.43 5.05 -3.94
CA GLU A 313 18.52 4.22 -4.47
C GLU A 313 18.06 2.80 -4.81
N VAL A 314 17.03 2.28 -4.14
CA VAL A 314 16.40 1.00 -4.52
C VAL A 314 15.92 1.04 -5.97
N LEU A 315 15.20 2.10 -6.36
CA LEU A 315 14.71 2.23 -7.74
C LEU A 315 15.83 2.60 -8.73
N SER A 316 16.75 3.48 -8.32
CA SER A 316 17.87 3.93 -9.17
C SER A 316 18.88 2.83 -9.48
N SER A 317 19.15 1.96 -8.50
CA SER A 317 20.07 0.82 -8.66
C SER A 317 19.56 -0.23 -9.65
N ARG A 318 18.23 -0.32 -9.83
CA ARG A 318 17.55 -1.25 -10.75
C ARG A 318 17.83 -2.73 -10.47
N VAL A 319 18.32 -3.06 -9.27
CA VAL A 319 18.68 -4.44 -8.89
C VAL A 319 17.44 -5.35 -8.84
N THR A 320 16.34 -4.85 -8.28
CA THR A 320 15.11 -5.65 -8.08
C THR A 320 13.93 -5.21 -8.95
N THR A 321 14.07 -4.15 -9.74
CA THR A 321 12.99 -3.64 -10.60
C THR A 321 13.54 -2.89 -11.82
N THR A 322 12.89 -3.04 -12.97
CA THR A 322 13.17 -2.26 -14.18
C THR A 322 12.36 -0.96 -14.29
N PHE A 323 11.55 -0.61 -13.28
CA PHE A 323 10.56 0.47 -13.33
C PHE A 323 11.14 1.79 -13.87
N LYS A 324 12.26 2.27 -13.32
CA LYS A 324 12.88 3.53 -13.76
C LYS A 324 13.27 3.50 -15.23
N SER A 325 13.78 2.37 -15.74
CA SER A 325 14.12 2.23 -17.16
C SER A 325 12.87 2.26 -18.04
N ASN A 326 11.82 1.51 -17.67
CA ASN A 326 10.56 1.47 -18.42
C ASN A 326 9.93 2.86 -18.47
N LEU A 327 9.86 3.55 -17.33
CA LEU A 327 9.29 4.90 -17.25
C LEU A 327 10.13 5.91 -18.04
N THR A 328 11.46 5.81 -18.03
CA THR A 328 12.32 6.67 -18.86
C THR A 328 12.04 6.49 -20.36
N SER A 329 11.79 5.25 -20.81
CA SER A 329 11.43 4.98 -22.20
C SER A 329 10.04 5.50 -22.59
N LEU A 330 9.08 5.46 -21.67
CA LEU A 330 7.70 5.92 -21.91
C LEU A 330 7.55 7.44 -21.80
N ASN A 331 8.14 8.03 -20.76
CA ASN A 331 8.01 9.44 -20.41
C ASN A 331 9.25 9.91 -19.63
N PRO A 332 10.33 10.34 -20.32
CA PRO A 332 11.58 10.71 -19.68
C PRO A 332 11.44 11.91 -18.73
N THR A 333 10.52 12.83 -19.00
CA THR A 333 10.22 13.96 -18.11
C THR A 333 9.64 13.48 -16.79
N LEU A 334 8.65 12.58 -16.83
CA LEU A 334 8.04 12.01 -15.63
C LEU A 334 9.04 11.09 -14.89
N ALA A 335 9.91 10.39 -15.61
CA ALA A 335 10.96 9.59 -15.00
C ALA A 335 11.97 10.41 -14.18
N ASN A 336 12.11 11.72 -14.46
CA ASN A 336 12.93 12.65 -13.71
C ASN A 336 12.27 13.19 -12.42
N ALA A 337 10.98 12.92 -12.19
CA ALA A 337 10.38 13.15 -10.89
C ALA A 337 11.09 12.32 -9.81
N ASP A 338 10.96 12.75 -8.56
CA ASP A 338 11.73 12.17 -7.45
C ASP A 338 11.09 10.89 -6.91
N TRP A 339 11.19 9.82 -7.71
CA TRP A 339 10.63 8.52 -7.39
C TRP A 339 11.43 7.78 -6.33
N ILE A 340 10.73 7.31 -5.29
CA ILE A 340 11.22 6.34 -4.30
C ILE A 340 10.33 5.10 -4.32
N GLY A 341 10.85 3.96 -3.88
CA GLY A 341 10.03 2.75 -3.84
C GLY A 341 10.73 1.51 -3.34
N LYS A 342 9.95 0.43 -3.21
CA LYS A 342 10.45 -0.87 -2.77
C LYS A 342 9.71 -2.02 -3.45
N THR A 343 10.44 -3.10 -3.71
CA THR A 343 9.90 -4.36 -4.22
C THR A 343 9.71 -5.41 -3.15
N GLY A 344 8.74 -6.30 -3.35
CA GLY A 344 8.48 -7.50 -2.54
C GLY A 344 8.24 -8.73 -3.41
N THR A 345 8.77 -9.87 -2.99
CA THR A 345 8.57 -11.18 -3.64
C THR A 345 8.44 -12.23 -2.54
N THR A 346 7.35 -13.00 -2.52
CA THR A 346 7.20 -14.12 -1.57
C THR A 346 8.10 -15.29 -1.97
N ASN A 347 8.35 -16.21 -1.03
CA ASN A 347 9.38 -17.24 -1.19
C ASN A 347 9.18 -18.18 -2.38
N GLN A 348 7.94 -18.42 -2.81
CA GLN A 348 7.62 -19.26 -3.97
C GLN A 348 7.13 -18.44 -5.18
N ASP A 349 7.51 -17.16 -5.26
CA ASP A 349 7.11 -16.25 -6.34
C ASP A 349 5.59 -16.10 -6.49
N GLU A 350 4.79 -16.36 -5.45
CA GLU A 350 3.31 -16.32 -5.53
C GLU A 350 2.76 -14.89 -5.56
N ASN A 351 3.48 -13.95 -4.94
CA ASN A 351 3.06 -12.56 -4.81
C ASN A 351 4.24 -11.63 -5.12
N MET A 352 3.99 -10.64 -5.97
CA MET A 352 4.97 -9.61 -6.31
C MET A 352 4.39 -8.23 -5.99
N TRP A 353 5.18 -7.41 -5.32
CA TRP A 353 4.81 -6.05 -4.93
C TRP A 353 5.80 -5.04 -5.49
N LEU A 354 5.27 -3.89 -5.90
CA LEU A 354 6.06 -2.69 -6.17
C LEU A 354 5.30 -1.49 -5.59
N MET A 355 5.94 -0.84 -4.62
CA MET A 355 5.41 0.36 -3.96
C MET A 355 6.21 1.56 -4.46
N LEU A 356 5.52 2.60 -4.92
CA LEU A 356 6.12 3.78 -5.53
C LEU A 356 5.62 5.04 -4.86
N SER A 357 6.46 6.07 -4.74
CA SER A 357 6.02 7.38 -4.28
C SER A 357 6.82 8.50 -4.94
N THR A 358 6.12 9.61 -5.19
CA THR A 358 6.71 10.94 -5.27
C THR A 358 6.32 11.70 -3.99
N PRO A 359 6.80 12.93 -3.74
CA PRO A 359 6.38 13.66 -2.54
C PRO A 359 4.85 13.84 -2.42
N ARG A 360 4.13 13.89 -3.54
CA ARG A 360 2.68 14.11 -3.56
C ARG A 360 1.85 12.85 -3.42
N LEU A 361 2.25 11.76 -4.06
CA LEU A 361 1.41 10.56 -4.17
C LEU A 361 2.19 9.28 -3.86
N THR A 362 1.47 8.27 -3.37
CA THR A 362 1.94 6.88 -3.30
C THR A 362 1.05 6.00 -4.18
N LEU A 363 1.67 5.14 -4.98
CA LEU A 363 1.01 4.09 -5.76
C LEU A 363 1.53 2.73 -5.30
N GLY A 364 0.65 1.93 -4.68
CA GLY A 364 0.92 0.54 -4.39
C GLY A 364 0.41 -0.37 -5.50
N GLY A 365 1.20 -1.38 -5.87
CA GLY A 365 0.83 -2.38 -6.86
C GLY A 365 1.20 -3.79 -6.41
N TRP A 366 0.25 -4.71 -6.49
CA TRP A 366 0.39 -6.14 -6.27
C TRP A 366 -0.02 -6.90 -7.52
N ILE A 367 0.70 -8.00 -7.81
CA ILE A 367 0.27 -9.03 -8.75
C ILE A 367 0.42 -10.43 -8.15
N GLY A 368 -0.42 -11.35 -8.60
CA GLY A 368 -0.44 -12.75 -8.17
C GLY A 368 -1.63 -13.49 -8.75
N HIS A 369 -1.80 -14.74 -8.32
CA HIS A 369 -2.95 -15.57 -8.68
C HIS A 369 -3.87 -15.76 -7.49
N ASP A 370 -5.18 -15.84 -7.73
CA ASP A 370 -6.19 -15.99 -6.68
C ASP A 370 -6.04 -17.28 -5.85
N ASP A 371 -5.65 -18.37 -6.50
CA ASP A 371 -5.36 -19.67 -5.89
C ASP A 371 -3.90 -19.77 -5.35
N ASN A 372 -3.15 -18.67 -5.40
CA ASN A 372 -1.80 -18.52 -4.86
C ASN A 372 -0.77 -19.49 -5.47
N HIS A 373 -0.95 -19.92 -6.73
CA HIS A 373 0.14 -20.60 -7.43
C HIS A 373 1.25 -19.61 -7.85
N SER A 374 2.45 -20.13 -8.11
CA SER A 374 3.64 -19.32 -8.41
C SER A 374 3.51 -18.54 -9.72
N LEU A 375 3.96 -17.30 -9.71
CA LEU A 375 4.29 -16.53 -10.91
C LEU A 375 5.64 -16.98 -11.47
N SER A 376 6.00 -16.46 -12.64
CA SER A 376 7.37 -16.54 -13.13
C SER A 376 8.32 -15.72 -12.25
N ARG A 377 9.57 -16.18 -12.14
CA ARG A 377 10.61 -15.51 -11.34
C ARG A 377 10.87 -14.04 -11.72
N ARG A 378 10.49 -13.62 -12.93
CA ARG A 378 10.69 -12.24 -13.42
C ARG A 378 9.42 -11.39 -13.37
N ALA A 379 8.30 -11.93 -12.89
CA ALA A 379 7.01 -11.25 -12.87
C ALA A 379 7.07 -9.90 -12.14
N GLY A 380 7.63 -9.85 -10.92
CA GLY A 380 7.82 -8.59 -10.19
C GLY A 380 8.89 -7.69 -10.81
N TYR A 381 10.08 -8.26 -11.05
CA TYR A 381 11.26 -7.54 -11.55
C TYR A 381 11.00 -6.82 -12.88
N SER A 382 10.27 -7.46 -13.80
CA SER A 382 10.07 -6.99 -15.17
C SER A 382 8.62 -6.67 -15.48
N ASN A 383 7.71 -7.63 -15.36
CA ASN A 383 6.34 -7.51 -15.87
C ASN A 383 5.53 -6.46 -15.09
N ASN A 384 5.44 -6.60 -13.77
CA ASN A 384 4.79 -5.62 -12.90
C ASN A 384 5.46 -4.25 -13.00
N SER A 385 6.79 -4.24 -13.03
CA SER A 385 7.57 -3.01 -13.19
C SER A 385 7.29 -2.26 -14.49
N ASN A 386 7.00 -2.99 -15.58
CA ASN A 386 6.62 -2.41 -16.87
C ASN A 386 5.17 -1.93 -16.86
N TYR A 387 4.24 -2.78 -16.41
CA TYR A 387 2.83 -2.43 -16.24
C TYR A 387 2.65 -1.18 -15.38
N MET A 388 3.29 -1.10 -14.22
CA MET A 388 3.18 0.07 -13.35
C MET A 388 3.80 1.33 -13.97
N ALA A 389 4.81 1.22 -14.84
CA ALA A 389 5.32 2.38 -15.59
C ALA A 389 4.29 2.90 -16.60
N HIS A 390 3.56 2.01 -17.28
CA HIS A 390 2.42 2.37 -18.11
C HIS A 390 1.28 3.01 -17.29
N LEU A 391 0.95 2.44 -16.13
CA LEU A 391 -0.07 2.97 -15.22
C LEU A 391 0.29 4.38 -14.72
N VAL A 392 1.52 4.59 -14.27
CA VAL A 392 2.05 5.90 -13.85
C VAL A 392 1.96 6.93 -14.98
N ASN A 393 2.33 6.54 -16.20
CA ASN A 393 2.24 7.42 -17.36
C ASN A 393 0.78 7.76 -17.72
N ALA A 394 -0.13 6.78 -17.69
CA ALA A 394 -1.56 7.00 -17.94
C ALA A 394 -2.17 7.98 -16.92
N ILE A 395 -1.84 7.83 -15.63
CA ILE A 395 -2.24 8.76 -14.58
C ILE A 395 -1.73 10.18 -14.88
N GLN A 396 -0.47 10.32 -15.29
CA GLN A 396 0.12 11.62 -15.62
C GLN A 396 -0.54 12.27 -16.84
N GLN A 397 -0.90 11.49 -17.86
CA GLN A 397 -1.57 11.99 -19.05
C GLN A 397 -2.99 12.49 -18.73
N ALA A 398 -3.67 11.83 -17.80
CA ALA A 398 -5.02 12.21 -17.36
C ALA A 398 -5.04 13.46 -16.45
N SER A 399 -4.00 13.61 -15.62
CA SER A 399 -3.83 14.78 -14.73
C SER A 399 -2.37 15.27 -14.76
N PRO A 400 -2.01 16.10 -15.75
CA PRO A 400 -0.68 16.69 -15.81
C PRO A 400 -0.41 17.50 -14.53
N SER A 401 0.74 17.30 -13.90
CA SER A 401 1.19 17.85 -12.59
C SER A 401 0.84 17.05 -11.34
N ILE A 402 -0.03 16.03 -11.39
CA ILE A 402 -0.48 15.34 -10.17
C ILE A 402 0.67 14.68 -9.38
N TRP A 403 1.68 14.15 -10.08
CA TRP A 403 2.87 13.55 -9.46
C TRP A 403 3.82 14.57 -8.83
N GLY A 404 3.74 15.83 -9.22
CA GLY A 404 4.61 16.89 -8.73
C GLY A 404 6.03 16.88 -9.31
N ASN A 405 6.76 17.95 -8.99
CA ASN A 405 8.19 18.13 -9.31
C ASN A 405 9.01 18.39 -8.04
N GLU A 406 8.39 18.30 -6.87
CA GLU A 406 9.05 18.40 -5.57
C GLU A 406 10.08 17.28 -5.41
N ARG A 407 11.04 17.51 -4.52
CA ARG A 407 12.03 16.50 -4.15
C ARG A 407 11.90 16.17 -2.67
N PHE A 408 12.06 14.90 -2.35
CA PHE A 408 12.33 14.49 -0.98
C PHE A 408 13.70 15.03 -0.56
N ALA A 409 13.76 15.62 0.63
CA ALA A 409 14.97 16.20 1.19
C ALA A 409 15.12 15.78 2.64
N LEU A 410 16.37 15.65 3.10
CA LEU A 410 16.66 15.38 4.51
C LEU A 410 16.09 16.50 5.37
N ASP A 411 15.35 16.12 6.42
CA ASP A 411 14.85 17.07 7.41
C ASP A 411 16.03 17.72 8.16
N PRO A 412 15.94 19.00 8.56
CA PRO A 412 17.01 19.67 9.32
C PRO A 412 17.38 18.99 10.65
N SER A 413 16.50 18.15 11.21
CA SER A 413 16.77 17.37 12.42
C SER A 413 17.70 16.16 12.20
N VAL A 414 18.03 15.81 10.95
CA VAL A 414 18.94 14.70 10.64
C VAL A 414 20.36 15.01 11.14
N VAL A 415 20.88 14.16 12.02
CA VAL A 415 22.27 14.22 12.47
C VAL A 415 23.17 13.56 11.43
N LYS A 416 24.16 14.31 10.95
CA LYS A 416 25.21 13.80 10.05
C LYS A 416 26.44 13.42 10.86
N SER A 417 26.91 12.20 10.72
CA SER A 417 28.15 11.72 11.34
C SER A 417 29.11 11.21 10.27
N GLU A 418 30.37 11.61 10.36
CA GLU A 418 31.45 11.03 9.57
C GLU A 418 31.83 9.66 10.16
N VAL A 419 31.74 8.61 9.36
CA VAL A 419 31.89 7.21 9.79
C VAL A 419 32.74 6.44 8.79
N LEU A 420 33.52 5.46 9.24
CA LEU A 420 34.31 4.59 8.37
C LEU A 420 33.39 3.75 7.49
N LYS A 421 33.71 3.66 6.19
CA LYS A 421 32.98 2.77 5.26
C LYS A 421 33.00 1.30 5.65
N SER A 422 34.04 0.86 6.36
CA SER A 422 34.23 -0.53 6.77
C SER A 422 33.36 -0.94 7.96
N THR A 423 33.02 -0.02 8.84
CA THR A 423 32.30 -0.31 10.10
C THR A 423 30.95 0.40 10.20
N GLY A 424 30.72 1.46 9.43
CA GLY A 424 29.55 2.33 9.58
C GLY A 424 29.55 3.09 10.91
N GLN A 425 30.72 3.17 11.58
CA GLN A 425 30.93 3.83 12.88
C GLN A 425 32.10 4.80 12.79
N LYS A 426 32.22 5.70 13.78
CA LYS A 426 33.33 6.65 13.85
C LYS A 426 34.68 5.92 13.93
N PRO A 427 35.76 6.46 13.32
CA PRO A 427 37.11 5.95 13.53
C PRO A 427 37.48 5.94 15.02
N GLY A 428 38.33 5.00 15.42
CA GLY A 428 38.82 4.92 16.80
C GLY A 428 39.46 3.58 17.15
N LYS A 429 39.79 3.43 18.44
CA LYS A 429 40.48 2.26 18.97
C LYS A 429 39.52 1.12 19.28
N VAL A 430 39.87 -0.09 18.85
CA VAL A 430 39.10 -1.32 19.09
C VAL A 430 40.03 -2.43 19.55
N SER A 431 39.60 -3.23 20.53
CA SER A 431 40.33 -4.45 20.91
C SER A 431 39.98 -5.59 19.95
N VAL A 432 40.97 -6.07 19.21
CA VAL A 432 40.85 -7.22 18.30
C VAL A 432 41.77 -8.32 18.82
N GLU A 433 41.19 -9.44 19.26
CA GLU A 433 41.91 -10.59 19.82
C GLU A 433 42.88 -10.20 20.97
N GLY A 434 42.46 -9.26 21.81
CA GLY A 434 43.24 -8.77 22.95
C GLY A 434 44.31 -7.73 22.61
N LYS A 435 44.43 -7.29 21.35
CA LYS A 435 45.31 -6.19 20.93
C LYS A 435 44.49 -4.95 20.59
N GLU A 436 44.88 -3.81 21.14
CA GLU A 436 44.30 -2.53 20.75
C GLU A 436 44.76 -2.13 19.35
N VAL A 437 43.81 -1.88 18.45
CA VAL A 437 44.05 -1.49 17.06
C VAL A 437 43.38 -0.14 16.81
N GLU A 438 44.12 0.81 16.26
CA GLU A 438 43.57 2.07 15.75
C GLU A 438 42.89 1.80 14.39
N VAL A 439 41.56 1.77 14.37
CA VAL A 439 40.79 1.51 13.16
C VAL A 439 40.61 2.82 12.40
N THR A 440 41.22 2.89 11.22
CA THR A 440 41.22 4.07 10.34
C THR A 440 40.87 3.66 8.91
N GLY A 441 40.58 4.63 8.03
CA GLY A 441 40.24 4.35 6.64
C GLY A 441 39.44 5.46 5.98
N SER A 442 38.86 5.17 4.82
CA SER A 442 37.95 6.09 4.15
C SER A 442 36.62 6.22 4.91
N THR A 443 36.14 7.46 4.97
CA THR A 443 34.85 7.84 5.57
C THR A 443 33.84 8.29 4.52
#